data_AF-A0A945CX85-F1
#
_entry.id   AF-A0A945CX85-F1
#
_cell.length_a   1.000
_cell.length_b   1.000
_cell.length_c   1.000
_cell.angle_alpha   90.00
_cell.angle_beta   90.00
_cell.angle_gamma   90.00
#
_symmetry.space_group_name_H-M   'P 1'
#
loop_
_entity.id
_entity.type
_entity.pdbx_description
1 polymer ?
#
loop_
_entity_poly.entity_id
_entity_poly.type
_entity_poly.pdbx_seq_one_letter_code
_entity_poly.pdbx_strand_id
1 'polypeptide(L)' 'MAKKIEKQFKVLAPGGQATPAPPLGPALGANGVNPGQFIQLFNDRTRELNGKIVGCIITLFSDRSFDIEIKSS' A
#
# COMPACT_ATOMS: atom_id res chain seq x y z
N MET A 1 -21.36 -9.26 -2.73
CA MET A 1 -21.56 -8.27 -3.80
C MET A 1 -20.21 -7.61 -4.07
N ALA A 2 -19.63 -7.86 -5.25
CA ALA A 2 -18.25 -7.49 -5.55
C ALA A 2 -18.15 -5.97 -5.77
N LYS A 3 -17.48 -5.25 -4.86
CA LYS A 3 -17.09 -3.85 -5.09
C LYS A 3 -16.31 -3.81 -6.41
N LYS A 4 -16.73 -2.97 -7.37
CA LYS A 4 -15.99 -2.79 -8.62
C LYS A 4 -14.62 -2.20 -8.29
N ILE A 5 -13.58 -3.00 -8.54
CA ILE A 5 -12.20 -2.57 -8.48
C ILE A 5 -11.99 -1.62 -9.67
N GLU A 6 -11.70 -0.37 -9.38
CA GLU A 6 -11.39 0.64 -10.40
C GLU A 6 -9.95 0.47 -10.88
N LYS A 7 -9.01 0.31 -9.93
CA LYS A 7 -7.59 0.06 -10.19
C LYS A 7 -7.01 -0.82 -9.10
N GLN A 8 -6.11 -1.71 -9.48
CA GLN A 8 -5.31 -2.49 -8.53
C GLN A 8 -3.86 -2.47 -8.96
N PHE A 9 -2.94 -2.25 -8.02
CA PHE A 9 -1.50 -2.29 -8.28
C PHE A 9 -0.75 -2.89 -7.08
N LYS A 10 0.42 -3.47 -7.35
CA LYS A 10 1.29 -4.06 -6.34
C LYS A 10 2.51 -3.17 -6.13
N VAL A 11 2.89 -2.98 -4.88
CA VAL A 11 4.13 -2.31 -4.48
C VAL A 11 4.96 -3.24 -3.60
N LEU A 12 6.27 -3.11 -3.67
CA LEU A 12 7.19 -3.84 -2.82
C LEU A 12 7.83 -2.82 -1.89
N ALA A 13 7.69 -3.03 -0.58
CA ALA A 13 8.29 -2.17 0.42
C ALA A 13 8.87 -2.99 1.58
N PRO A 14 9.97 -2.54 2.20
CA PRO A 14 10.48 -3.17 3.40
C PRO A 14 9.47 -2.98 4.55
N GLY A 15 9.03 -4.08 5.14
CA GLY A 15 8.15 -4.09 6.29
C GLY A 15 8.75 -3.32 7.46
N GLY A 16 7.93 -2.56 8.18
CA GLY A 16 8.32 -1.72 9.31
C GLY A 16 9.21 -0.52 8.97
N GLN A 17 9.66 -0.39 7.72
CA GLN A 17 10.56 0.66 7.23
C GLN A 17 10.08 1.27 5.91
N ALA A 18 8.79 1.16 5.58
CA ALA A 18 8.25 1.89 4.45
C ALA A 18 8.45 3.39 4.69
N THR A 19 9.05 4.06 3.71
CA THR A 19 9.31 5.50 3.75
C THR A 19 8.65 6.16 2.56
N PRO A 20 8.31 7.47 2.65
CA PRO A 20 7.70 8.24 1.57
C PRO A 20 8.70 8.56 0.43
N ALA A 21 9.70 7.70 0.25
CA ALA A 21 10.79 7.89 -0.69
C ALA A 21 10.29 7.94 -2.15
N PRO A 22 11.11 8.52 -3.05
CA PRO A 22 10.71 8.91 -4.40
C PRO A 22 10.09 7.84 -5.33
N PRO A 23 10.20 6.51 -5.12
CA PRO A 23 9.47 5.55 -5.97
C PRO A 23 8.06 5.19 -5.46
N LEU A 24 7.82 5.18 -4.14
CA LEU A 24 6.54 4.73 -3.57
C LEU A 24 5.57 5.90 -3.37
N GLY A 25 6.05 7.01 -2.81
CA GLY A 25 5.23 8.16 -2.45
C GLY A 25 4.51 8.80 -3.64
N PRO A 26 5.24 9.20 -4.70
CA PRO A 26 4.65 9.80 -5.90
C PRO A 26 3.77 8.82 -6.68
N ALA A 27 4.14 7.53 -6.74
CA ALA A 27 3.37 6.52 -7.44
C ALA A 27 2.03 6.23 -6.76
N LEU A 28 2.00 6.14 -5.43
CA LEU A 28 0.76 5.98 -4.66
C LEU A 28 -0.12 7.23 -4.79
N GLY A 29 0.47 8.42 -4.64
CA GLY A 29 -0.24 9.71 -4.78
C GLY A 29 -0.85 9.92 -6.17
N ALA A 30 -0.10 9.60 -7.23
CA ALA A 30 -0.57 9.68 -8.61
C ALA A 30 -1.74 8.73 -8.92
N ASN A 31 -1.89 7.65 -8.14
CA ASN A 31 -3.00 6.71 -8.26
C ASN A 31 -4.18 7.03 -7.33
N GLY A 32 -4.16 8.16 -6.62
CA GLY A 32 -5.25 8.58 -5.73
C GLY A 32 -5.19 7.97 -4.33
N VAL A 33 -4.05 7.38 -3.94
CA VAL A 33 -3.81 6.81 -2.61
C VAL A 33 -2.93 7.76 -1.84
N ASN A 34 -3.31 8.10 -0.60
CA ASN A 34 -2.48 8.98 0.21
C ASN A 34 -1.23 8.22 0.71
N PRO A 35 -0.01 8.56 0.21
CA PRO A 35 1.20 7.82 0.56
C PRO A 35 1.51 7.87 2.06
N GLY A 36 1.20 8.99 2.74
CA GLY A 36 1.44 9.12 4.18
C GLY A 36 0.59 8.14 5.00
N GLN A 37 -0.71 8.05 4.70
CA GLN A 37 -1.60 7.07 5.34
C GLN A 37 -1.21 5.64 5.01
N PHE A 38 -0.86 5.37 3.74
CA PHE A 38 -0.40 4.06 3.32
C PHE A 38 0.82 3.61 4.14
N ILE A 39 1.83 4.47 4.27
CA ILE A 39 3.07 4.15 4.98
C ILE A 39 2.81 3.90 6.46
N GLN A 40 1.97 4.70 7.11
CA GLN A 40 1.60 4.45 8.50
C GLN A 40 0.88 3.12 8.66
N LEU A 41 -0.14 2.84 7.86
CA LEU A 41 -0.91 1.60 7.95
C LEU A 41 -0.05 0.37 7.62
N PHE A 42 0.81 0.50 6.61
CA PHE A 42 1.75 -0.54 6.20
C PHE A 42 2.78 -0.79 7.30
N ASN A 43 3.43 0.24 7.85
CA ASN A 43 4.42 0.08 8.92
C ASN A 43 3.80 -0.47 10.22
N ASP A 44 2.55 -0.12 10.52
CA ASP A 44 1.84 -0.66 11.68
C ASP A 44 1.56 -2.16 11.52
N ARG A 45 1.03 -2.56 10.35
CA ARG A 45 0.75 -3.98 10.06
C ARG A 45 1.99 -4.82 9.75
N THR A 46 3.05 -4.23 9.24
CA THR A 46 4.34 -4.90 8.97
C THR A 46 5.36 -4.67 10.07
N ARG A 47 4.92 -4.15 11.23
CA ARG A 47 5.79 -3.92 12.39
C ARG A 47 6.49 -5.19 12.85
N GLU A 48 5.81 -6.32 12.75
CA GLU A 48 6.35 -7.65 13.08
C GLU A 48 7.29 -8.19 11.99
N LEU A 49 7.17 -7.67 10.77
CA LEU A 49 7.95 -8.05 9.58
C LEU A 49 9.11 -7.08 9.32
N ASN A 50 9.54 -6.34 10.35
CA ASN A 50 10.56 -5.29 10.26
C ASN A 50 11.84 -5.81 9.60
N GLY A 51 12.14 -5.30 8.40
CA GLY A 51 13.32 -5.67 7.61
C GLY A 51 13.11 -6.76 6.55
N LYS A 52 11.91 -7.33 6.39
CA LYS A 52 11.59 -8.20 5.25
C LYS A 52 10.94 -7.42 4.11
N ILE A 53 11.19 -7.82 2.86
CA ILE A 53 10.49 -7.25 1.70
C ILE A 53 9.06 -7.80 1.73
N VAL A 54 8.10 -6.90 1.89
CA VAL A 54 6.68 -7.25 1.94
C VAL A 54 5.99 -6.61 0.74
N GLY A 55 5.25 -7.43 -0.01
CA GLY A 55 4.41 -6.95 -1.08
C GLY A 55 3.12 -6.35 -0.50
N CYS A 56 2.69 -5.21 -1.01
CA CYS A 56 1.36 -4.68 -0.71
C CYS A 56 0.58 -4.56 -2.02
N ILE A 57 -0.64 -5.05 -2.02
CA ILE A 57 -1.61 -4.85 -3.09
C ILE A 57 -2.50 -3.69 -2.66
N ILE A 58 -2.59 -2.66 -3.48
CA ILE A 58 -3.52 -1.55 -3.28
C ILE A 58 -4.64 -1.67 -4.29
N THR A 59 -5.86 -1.64 -3.80
CA THR A 59 -7.08 -1.80 -4.58
C THR A 59 -7.92 -0.53 -4.41
N LEU A 60 -8.03 0.29 -5.45
CA LEU A 60 -9.00 1.37 -5.52
C LEU A 60 -10.35 0.83 -5.96
N PHE A 61 -11.39 1.25 -5.26
CA PHE A 61 -12.78 1.00 -5.61
C PHE A 61 -13.41 2.24 -6.24
N SER A 62 -14.50 2.03 -6.99
CA SER A 62 -15.23 3.11 -7.66
C SER A 62 -15.88 4.13 -6.72
N ASP A 63 -15.94 3.87 -5.41
CA ASP A 63 -16.46 4.83 -4.43
C ASP A 63 -15.39 5.82 -3.90
N ARG A 64 -14.18 5.80 -4.47
CA ARG A 64 -12.97 6.47 -3.95
C ARG A 64 -12.40 5.87 -2.66
N SER A 65 -12.93 4.75 -2.20
CA SER A 65 -12.26 3.94 -1.17
C SER A 65 -11.04 3.23 -1.77
N PHE A 66 -10.00 3.08 -0.95
CA PHE A 66 -8.85 2.24 -1.25
C PHE A 66 -8.69 1.19 -0.16
N ASP A 67 -8.30 -0.02 -0.55
CA ASP A 67 -7.95 -1.11 0.35
C ASP A 67 -6.48 -1.47 0.16
N ILE A 68 -5.85 -1.89 1.25
CA ILE A 68 -4.45 -2.35 1.23
C ILE A 68 -4.39 -3.77 1.77
N GLU A 69 -3.90 -4.68 0.95
CA GLU A 69 -3.67 -6.07 1.33
C GLU A 69 -2.16 -6.32 1.37
N ILE A 70 -1.68 -6.65 2.56
CA ILE A 70 -0.26 -6.94 2.79
C ILE A 70 -0.04 -8.42 2.49
N LYS A 71 0.71 -8.69 1.42
CA LYS A 71 1.21 -10.03 1.07
C LYS A 71 2.68 -10.14 1.44
N SER A 72 2.92 -10.69 2.62
CA SER A 72 4.21 -11.29 2.98
C SER A 72 4.30 -12.69 2.38
N SER A 73 5.26 -12.92 1.49
CA SER A 73 5.72 -14.27 1.11
C SER A 73 7.03 -14.58 1.82
#